data_AF-A0A4R8EGH1-F1
#
_entry.id   AF-A0A4R8EGH1-F1
#
_cell.length_a   1.000
_cell.length_b   1.000
_cell.length_c   1.000
_cell.angle_alpha   90.00
_cell.angle_beta   90.00
_cell.angle_gamma   90.00
#
_symmetry.space_group_name_H-M   'P 1'
#
loop_
_entity.id
_entity.type
_entity.pdbx_description
1 polymer ?
#
loop_
_entity_poly.entity_id
_entity_poly.type
_entity_poly.pdbx_seq_one_letter_code
_entity_poly.pdbx_strand_id
1 'polypeptide(L)' 'MSKSIKSEFQRINIDVPRHLWRRVEALSELRGIDKKSVVTAALVLLLQENNTDV' A
#
# COMPACT_ATOMS: atom_id res chain seq x y z
N MET A 1 -7.86 -18.45 -27.76
CA MET A 1 -6.93 -18.70 -26.63
C MET A 1 -6.84 -17.42 -25.80
N SER A 2 -7.57 -17.35 -24.70
CA SER A 2 -7.59 -16.16 -23.84
C SER A 2 -6.24 -15.98 -23.16
N LYS A 3 -5.52 -14.91 -23.50
CA LYS A 3 -4.37 -14.47 -22.72
C LYS A 3 -4.90 -14.00 -21.36
N SER A 4 -4.60 -14.76 -20.32
CA SER A 4 -4.80 -14.38 -18.93
C SER A 4 -4.07 -13.06 -18.70
N ILE A 5 -4.82 -11.99 -18.44
CA ILE A 5 -4.28 -10.72 -17.95
C ILE A 5 -3.81 -11.02 -16.52
N LYS A 6 -2.60 -11.56 -16.38
CA LYS A 6 -1.89 -11.46 -15.12
C LYS A 6 -1.62 -9.97 -14.95
N SER A 7 -2.38 -9.34 -14.06
CA SER A 7 -2.14 -7.96 -13.65
C SER A 7 -0.73 -7.86 -13.09
N GLU A 8 0.20 -7.39 -13.90
CA GLU A 8 1.53 -7.00 -13.43
C GLU A 8 1.40 -5.65 -12.75
N PHE A 9 1.16 -5.66 -11.45
CA PHE A 9 1.29 -4.45 -10.65
C PHE A 9 2.75 -3.96 -10.71
N GLN A 10 2.95 -2.75 -11.23
CA GLN A 10 4.28 -2.13 -11.22
C GLN A 10 4.76 -1.97 -9.78
N ARG A 11 6.03 -2.30 -9.55
CA ARG A 11 6.68 -2.07 -8.27
C ARG A 11 7.18 -0.64 -8.22
N ILE A 12 6.79 0.08 -7.18
CA ILE A 12 7.23 1.45 -6.92
C ILE A 12 7.92 1.45 -5.56
N ASN A 13 9.10 2.08 -5.49
CA ASN A 13 9.77 2.34 -4.23
C ASN A 13 9.28 3.69 -3.70
N ILE A 14 8.91 3.72 -2.42
CA ILE A 14 8.36 4.91 -1.77
C ILE A 14 9.22 5.18 -0.54
N ASP A 15 9.77 6.38 -0.45
CA ASP A 15 10.51 6.80 0.73
C ASP A 15 9.53 7.26 1.81
N VAL A 16 9.41 6.46 2.88
CA VAL A 16 8.54 6.75 4.01
C VAL A 16 9.37 7.36 5.15
N PRO A 17 9.01 8.54 5.68
CA PRO A 17 9.68 9.11 6.84
C PRO A 17 9.78 8.13 8.00
N ARG A 18 10.96 8.05 8.64
CA ARG A 18 11.27 7.04 9.67
C ARG A 18 10.22 6.93 10.78
N HIS A 19 9.65 8.06 11.22
CA HIS A 19 8.63 8.07 12.27
C HIS A 19 7.29 7.46 11.80
N LEU A 20 6.92 7.63 10.54
CA LEU A 20 5.74 7.00 9.94
C LEU A 20 5.99 5.51 9.70
N TRP A 21 7.20 5.15 9.25
CA TRP A 21 7.57 3.74 9.09
C TRP A 21 7.42 2.95 10.39
N ARG A 22 7.89 3.50 11.51
CA ARG A 22 7.68 2.86 12.84
C ARG A 22 6.20 2.64 13.18
N ARG A 23 5.30 3.53 12.76
CA ARG A 23 3.85 3.36 12.96
C ARG A 23 3.30 2.24 12.07
N VAL A 24 3.78 2.14 10.84
CA VAL A 24 3.46 1.02 9.94
C VAL A 24 3.90 -0.31 10.54
N GLU A 25 5.11 -0.37 11.12
CA GLU A 25 5.61 -1.58 11.78
C GLU A 25 4.75 -1.98 12.98
N ALA A 26 4.44 -1.03 13.86
CA ALA A 26 3.58 -1.30 15.01
C ALA A 26 2.17 -1.77 14.59
N LEU A 27 1.57 -1.15 13.57
CA LEU A 27 0.26 -1.55 13.06
C LEU A 27 0.29 -2.94 12.41
N SER A 28 1.35 -3.23 11.65
CA SER A 28 1.59 -4.54 11.02
C SER A 28 1.65 -5.63 12.08
N GLU A 29 2.41 -5.42 13.16
CA GLU A 29 2.52 -6.37 14.28
C GLU A 29 1.19 -6.53 15.03
N LEU A 30 0.54 -5.42 15.39
CA LEU A 30 -0.72 -5.45 16.15
C LEU A 30 -1.86 -6.16 15.41
N ARG A 31 -1.88 -6.06 14.08
CA ARG A 31 -2.95 -6.64 13.23
C ARG A 31 -2.56 -7.96 12.59
N GLY A 32 -1.30 -8.38 12.68
CA GLY A 32 -0.80 -9.58 12.01
C GLY A 32 -0.87 -9.49 10.48
N ILE A 33 -0.75 -8.28 9.93
CA ILE A 33 -0.81 -8.01 8.48
C ILE A 33 0.54 -7.53 7.97
N ASP A 34 0.84 -7.74 6.70
CA ASP A 34 2.12 -7.32 6.14
C ASP A 34 2.21 -5.79 6.00
N LYS A 35 3.42 -5.24 6.20
CA LYS A 35 3.70 -3.79 6.11
C LYS A 35 3.29 -3.19 4.76
N LYS A 36 3.41 -3.96 3.67
CA LYS A 36 3.04 -3.50 2.32
C LYS A 36 1.53 -3.25 2.25
N SER A 37 0.70 -4.16 2.76
CA SER A 37 -0.76 -3.99 2.84
C SER A 37 -1.15 -2.76 3.65
N VAL A 38 -0.44 -2.47 4.75
CA VAL A 38 -0.68 -1.24 5.54
C VAL A 38 -0.42 0.01 4.70
N VAL A 39 0.73 0.06 4.01
CA VAL A 39 1.09 1.20 3.15
C VAL A 39 0.12 1.34 1.96
N THR A 40 -0.23 0.22 1.32
CA THR A 40 -1.20 0.21 0.21
C THR A 40 -2.56 0.71 0.66
N ALA A 41 -3.08 0.27 1.80
CA ALA A 41 -4.35 0.76 2.33
C ALA A 41 -4.31 2.27 2.61
N ALA A 42 -3.21 2.77 3.20
CA ALA A 42 -3.03 4.20 3.45
C ALA A 42 -3.00 5.02 2.14
N LEU A 43 -2.35 4.51 1.09
CA LEU A 43 -2.33 5.15 -0.23
C LEU A 43 -3.72 5.17 -0.87
N VAL A 44 -4.47 4.06 -0.82
CA VAL A 44 -5.83 3.99 -1.37
C VAL A 44 -6.74 5.00 -0.68
N LEU A 45 -6.70 5.09 0.65
CA LEU A 45 -7.49 6.07 1.41
C LEU A 45 -7.11 7.51 1.02
N LEU A 46 -5.83 7.81 0.89
CA LEU A 46 -5.36 9.13 0.46
C LEU A 46 -5.89 9.50 -0.93
N LEU A 47 -5.89 8.56 -1.87
CA LEU A 47 -6.36 8.79 -3.24
C LEU A 47 -7.87 9.00 -3.29
N GLN A 48 -8.62 8.21 -2.50
CA GLN A 48 -10.07 8.38 -2.32
C GLN A 48 -10.42 9.75 -1.74
N GLU A 49 -9.69 10.21 -0.71
CA GLU A 49 -9.91 11.52 -0.08
C GLU A 49 -9.65 12.68 -1.06
N ASN A 50 -8.71 12.51 -2.00
CA ASN A 50 -8.34 13.54 -2.96
C ASN A 50 -9.15 13.48 -4.27
N ASN A 51 -10.26 12.73 -4.33
CA ASN A 51 -11.06 12.47 -5.55
C ASN A 51 -10.19 12.07 -6.75
N THR A 52 -9.04 11.45 -6.49
CA THR A 52 -8.18 10.98 -7.55
C THR A 52 -8.71 9.60 -7.90
N ASP A 53 -9.39 9.51 -9.05
CA ASP A 53 -9.89 8.24 -9.59
C ASP A 53 -8.66 7.33 -9.82
N VAL A 54 -8.53 6.29 -8.98
CA VAL A 54 -7.48 5.26 -9.04
C VAL A 54 -8.12 3.91 -9.23
#